data_AF-A0A9J7BVZ6-F1
#
_entry.id   AF-A0A9J7BVZ6-F1
#
_cell.length_a   1.000
_cell.length_b   1.000
_cell.length_c   1.000
_cell.angle_alpha   90.00
_cell.angle_beta   90.00
_cell.angle_gamma   90.00
#
_symmetry.space_group_name_H-M   'P 1'
#
loop_
_entity.id
_entity.type
_entity.pdbx_description
1 polymer ?
#
loop_
_entity_poly.entity_id
_entity_poly.type
_entity_poly.pdbx_seq_one_letter_code
_entity_poly.pdbx_strand_id
1 'polypeptide(L)'
;MRIPVFVSCPTSLSREQESRRTIVIDILDSLNLEPRALGRSDYPSDLPLREVLVIARHCSGGVILGFNQFTATAGVWKPGTKGEKPLDGSACFPSSWNHLEAGILYSLGKPLLVFREDGITGGVFDPGVTDVFVHQMPKVRGKKDDLREVFLKWRDRVGAAYYG
;
A
#
# COMPACT_ATOMS: atom_id res chain seq x y z
N MET A 1 -14.29 16.73 11.24
CA MET A 1 -14.41 15.25 11.20
C MET A 1 -13.33 14.73 10.27
N ARG A 2 -12.55 13.72 10.66
CA ARG A 2 -11.51 13.12 9.81
C ARG A 2 -12.11 11.95 9.02
N ILE A 3 -11.65 11.75 7.80
CA ILE A 3 -12.14 10.65 6.95
C ILE A 3 -11.24 9.43 7.16
N PRO A 4 -11.76 8.28 7.62
CA PRO A 4 -10.94 7.08 7.82
C PRO A 4 -10.45 6.52 6.49
N VAL A 5 -9.15 6.22 6.41
CA VAL A 5 -8.50 5.60 5.25
C VAL A 5 -7.66 4.41 5.70
N PHE A 6 -7.77 3.30 5.00
CA PHE A 6 -6.99 2.10 5.32
C PHE A 6 -5.54 2.31 4.89
N VAL A 7 -4.57 1.95 5.72
CA VAL A 7 -3.15 1.99 5.38
C VAL A 7 -2.57 0.58 5.53
N SER A 8 -2.36 -0.06 4.38
CA SER A 8 -1.67 -1.34 4.28
C SER A 8 -0.17 -1.12 4.36
N CYS A 9 0.45 -1.53 5.46
CA CYS A 9 1.86 -1.31 5.72
C CYS A 9 2.42 -2.45 6.59
N PRO A 10 3.60 -3.01 6.28
CA PRO A 10 4.25 -3.98 7.14
C PRO A 10 4.47 -3.44 8.57
N THR A 11 4.43 -4.33 9.55
CA THR A 11 4.58 -4.01 10.99
C THR A 11 6.03 -3.71 11.37
N SER A 12 6.99 -4.38 10.73
CA SER A 12 8.42 -4.17 10.94
C SER A 12 9.04 -3.45 9.75
N LEU A 13 9.60 -2.27 9.98
CA LEU A 13 10.24 -1.46 8.96
C LEU A 13 11.66 -1.10 9.39
N SER A 14 12.57 -0.97 8.42
CA SER A 14 13.87 -0.34 8.66
C SER A 14 13.71 1.14 8.99
N ARG A 15 14.75 1.78 9.54
CA ARG A 15 14.75 3.23 9.82
C ARG A 15 14.44 4.06 8.58
N GLU A 16 14.99 3.65 7.43
CA GLU A 16 14.74 4.34 6.16
C GLU A 16 13.29 4.16 5.72
N GLN A 17 12.76 2.94 5.75
CA GLN A 17 11.36 2.67 5.39
C GLN A 17 10.38 3.42 6.30
N GLU A 18 10.66 3.46 7.61
CA GLU A 18 9.85 4.21 8.56
C GLU A 18 9.88 5.72 8.23
N SER A 19 11.04 6.29 7.88
CA SER A 19 11.11 7.70 7.47
C SER A 19 10.27 8.02 6.22
N ARG A 20 10.20 7.09 5.27
CA ARG A 20 9.37 7.23 4.06
C ARG A 20 7.89 7.06 4.39
N ARG A 21 7.54 6.13 5.29
CA ARG A 21 6.19 5.95 5.82
C ARG A 21 5.70 7.23 6.52
N THR A 22 6.53 7.83 7.37
CA THR A 22 6.18 9.07 8.10
C THR A 22 5.75 10.17 7.14
N ILE A 23 6.46 10.35 6.01
CA ILE A 23 6.07 11.34 4.99
C ILE A 23 4.64 11.11 4.49
N VAL A 24 4.27 9.86 4.22
CA VAL A 24 2.91 9.51 3.77
C VAL A 24 1.89 9.83 4.85
N ILE A 25 2.15 9.41 6.10
CA ILE A 25 1.26 9.63 7.23
C ILE A 25 1.06 11.13 7.49
N ASP A 26 2.14 11.92 7.50
CA ASP A 26 2.08 13.37 7.69
C ASP A 26 1.20 14.05 6.63
N ILE A 27 1.25 13.59 5.38
CA ILE A 27 0.42 14.11 4.30
C ILE A 27 -1.05 13.75 4.53
N LEU A 28 -1.35 12.49 4.84
CA LEU A 28 -2.71 12.05 5.18
C LEU A 28 -3.27 12.91 6.34
N ASP A 29 -2.46 13.10 7.37
CA ASP A 29 -2.85 13.89 8.53
C ASP A 29 -3.15 15.35 8.16
N SER A 30 -2.30 15.97 7.33
CA SER A 30 -2.49 17.34 6.83
C SER A 30 -3.73 17.52 5.95
N LEU A 31 -4.27 16.43 5.41
CA LEU A 31 -5.48 16.40 4.57
C LEU A 31 -6.75 16.02 5.35
N ASN A 32 -6.66 15.95 6.68
CA ASN A 32 -7.74 15.49 7.58
C ASN A 32 -8.20 14.06 7.29
N LEU A 33 -7.28 13.19 6.87
CA LEU A 33 -7.50 11.77 6.72
C LEU A 33 -6.99 11.05 7.97
N GLU A 34 -7.75 10.08 8.46
CA GLU A 34 -7.39 9.27 9.63
C GLU A 34 -6.86 7.91 9.17
N PRO A 35 -5.54 7.67 9.25
CA PRO A 35 -4.96 6.40 8.82
C PRO A 35 -5.33 5.26 9.79
N ARG A 36 -5.84 4.15 9.24
CA ARG A 36 -6.21 2.93 9.97
C ARG A 36 -5.44 1.74 9.44
N ALA A 37 -4.72 1.03 10.31
CA ALA A 37 -3.84 -0.08 9.96
C ALA A 37 -3.93 -1.21 10.98
N LEU A 38 -4.12 -2.44 10.49
CA LEU A 38 -4.12 -3.64 11.32
C LEU A 38 -2.73 -3.87 11.93
N GLY A 39 -2.68 -4.25 13.21
CA GLY A 39 -1.46 -4.51 13.97
C GLY A 39 -0.68 -3.26 14.36
N ARG A 40 -1.21 -2.06 14.08
CA ARG A 40 -0.60 -0.77 14.47
C ARG A 40 -1.60 0.14 15.17
N SER A 41 -2.66 0.59 14.49
CA SER A 41 -3.73 1.38 15.13
C SER A 41 -4.86 0.50 15.64
N ASP A 42 -5.06 -0.66 15.00
CA ASP A 42 -6.14 -1.59 15.29
C ASP A 42 -5.54 -2.97 15.58
N TYR A 43 -5.74 -3.50 16.79
CA TYR A 43 -5.26 -4.83 17.17
C TYR A 43 -6.42 -5.83 17.10
N PRO A 44 -6.26 -6.96 16.38
CA PRO A 44 -7.36 -7.89 16.15
C PRO A 44 -7.80 -8.57 17.46
N SER A 45 -9.11 -8.66 17.65
CA SER A 45 -9.74 -9.46 18.71
C SER A 45 -10.22 -10.82 18.20
N ASP A 46 -10.38 -10.94 16.89
CA ASP A 46 -10.84 -12.11 16.14
C ASP A 46 -9.84 -12.47 15.00
N LEU A 47 -10.25 -13.32 14.06
CA LEU A 47 -9.46 -13.74 12.91
C LEU A 47 -8.94 -12.53 12.09
N PRO A 48 -7.63 -12.42 11.83
CA PRO A 48 -7.03 -11.24 11.18
C PRO A 48 -7.66 -10.84 9.84
N LEU A 49 -8.04 -11.79 8.99
CA LEU A 49 -8.69 -11.50 7.71
C LEU A 49 -10.06 -10.85 7.86
N ARG A 50 -10.82 -11.24 8.89
CA ARG A 50 -12.12 -10.63 9.17
C ARG A 50 -11.95 -9.20 9.65
N GLU A 51 -10.94 -8.97 10.49
CA GLU A 51 -10.60 -7.64 11.00
C GLU A 51 -10.15 -6.70 9.87
N VAL A 52 -9.32 -7.16 8.92
CA VAL A 52 -9.00 -6.39 7.69
C VAL A 52 -10.28 -5.95 6.99
N LEU A 53 -11.22 -6.89 6.76
CA LEU A 53 -12.46 -6.58 6.07
C LEU A 53 -13.33 -5.57 6.83
N VAL A 54 -13.42 -5.70 8.16
CA VAL A 54 -14.17 -4.78 9.02
C VAL A 54 -13.58 -3.37 8.94
N ILE A 55 -12.27 -3.23 9.14
CA ILE A 55 -11.59 -1.92 9.07
C ILE A 55 -11.75 -1.33 7.66
N ALA A 56 -11.54 -2.12 6.60
CA ALA A 56 -11.67 -1.66 5.22
C ALA A 56 -13.09 -1.18 4.88
N ARG A 57 -14.14 -1.80 5.43
CA ARG A 57 -15.54 -1.36 5.26
C ARG A 57 -15.80 0.01 5.88
N HIS A 58 -15.18 0.28 7.03
CA HIS A 58 -15.30 1.58 7.72
C HIS A 58 -14.41 2.67 7.11
N CYS A 59 -13.51 2.32 6.20
CA CYS A 59 -12.66 3.28 5.49
C CYS A 59 -13.31 3.76 4.17
N SER A 60 -12.90 4.94 3.73
CA SER A 60 -13.39 5.58 2.49
C SER A 60 -12.39 5.49 1.34
N GLY A 61 -11.23 4.91 1.59
CA GLY A 61 -10.15 4.71 0.64
C GLY A 61 -9.04 3.87 1.27
N GLY A 62 -8.05 3.49 0.47
CA GLY A 62 -6.89 2.74 0.94
C GLY A 62 -5.57 3.21 0.34
N VAL A 63 -4.52 3.21 1.16
CA VAL A 63 -3.14 3.45 0.77
C VAL A 63 -2.34 2.16 0.99
N ILE A 64 -1.63 1.71 -0.03
CA ILE A 64 -0.79 0.49 0.03
C ILE A 64 0.68 0.89 0.00
N LEU A 65 1.45 0.48 1.01
CA LEU A 65 2.88 0.74 1.13
C LEU A 65 3.66 -0.57 0.93
N GLY A 66 4.07 -0.81 -0.31
CA GLY A 66 4.89 -1.95 -0.71
C GLY A 66 6.37 -1.72 -0.41
N PHE A 67 6.76 -1.93 0.84
CA PHE A 67 8.17 -1.98 1.24
C PHE A 67 8.77 -3.36 1.02
N ASN A 68 10.07 -3.43 0.78
CA ASN A 68 10.77 -4.72 0.74
C ASN A 68 10.74 -5.39 2.13
N GLN A 69 10.28 -6.64 2.17
CA GLN A 69 10.18 -7.46 3.38
C GLN A 69 10.93 -8.79 3.24
N PHE A 70 11.23 -9.20 2.02
CA PHE A 70 11.99 -10.41 1.73
C PHE A 70 12.83 -10.23 0.47
N THR A 71 14.13 -10.51 0.56
CA THR A 71 15.05 -10.47 -0.58
C THR A 71 15.51 -11.88 -0.91
N ALA A 72 15.32 -12.31 -2.15
CA ALA A 72 15.94 -13.52 -2.69
C ALA A 72 17.18 -13.15 -3.51
N THR A 73 18.31 -13.82 -3.22
CA THR A 73 19.56 -13.69 -3.98
C THR A 73 19.78 -14.81 -4.99
N ALA A 74 18.95 -15.86 -4.94
CA ALA A 74 18.93 -16.97 -5.89
C ALA A 74 17.52 -17.58 -5.93
N GLY A 75 17.16 -18.18 -7.06
CA GLY A 75 15.88 -18.86 -7.24
C GLY A 75 15.54 -19.11 -8.69
N VAL A 76 14.39 -19.74 -8.91
CA VAL A 76 13.83 -19.98 -10.25
C VAL A 76 12.40 -19.46 -10.25
N TRP A 77 12.09 -18.59 -11.21
CA TRP A 77 10.73 -18.15 -11.45
C TRP A 77 9.93 -19.24 -12.15
N LYS A 78 8.69 -19.48 -11.71
CA LYS A 78 7.73 -20.39 -12.35
C LYS A 78 8.34 -21.76 -12.73
N PRO A 79 8.92 -22.49 -11.75
CA PRO A 79 9.58 -23.76 -12.02
C PRO A 79 8.62 -24.77 -12.66
N GLY A 80 9.12 -25.55 -13.61
CA GLY A 80 8.37 -26.55 -14.37
C GLY A 80 7.44 -26.00 -15.44
N THR A 81 7.58 -24.72 -15.83
CA THR A 81 6.68 -24.08 -16.83
C THR A 81 7.45 -23.52 -18.02
N LYS A 82 6.74 -23.20 -19.12
CA LYS A 82 7.35 -22.49 -20.27
C LYS A 82 7.89 -21.10 -19.93
N GLY A 83 7.43 -20.51 -18.82
CA GLY A 83 7.91 -19.23 -18.32
C GLY A 83 9.00 -19.37 -17.27
N GLU A 84 9.57 -20.58 -17.11
CA GLU A 84 10.66 -20.82 -16.20
C GLU A 84 11.87 -19.96 -16.58
N LYS A 85 12.42 -19.26 -15.60
CA LYS A 85 13.67 -18.52 -15.77
C LYS A 85 14.44 -18.46 -14.45
N PRO A 86 15.77 -18.62 -14.46
CA PRO A 86 16.56 -18.37 -13.27
C PRO A 86 16.37 -16.91 -12.82
N LEU A 87 16.48 -16.68 -11.52
CA LEU A 87 16.53 -15.34 -10.97
C LEU A 87 17.83 -14.67 -11.44
N ASP A 88 17.69 -13.52 -12.11
CA ASP A 88 18.81 -12.66 -12.48
C ASP A 88 18.98 -11.56 -11.43
N GLY A 89 20.14 -11.53 -10.77
CA GLY A 89 20.42 -10.64 -9.65
C GLY A 89 19.63 -10.99 -8.39
N SER A 90 18.96 -10.00 -7.81
CA SER A 90 18.13 -10.14 -6.60
C SER A 90 16.68 -9.78 -6.85
N ALA A 91 15.76 -10.50 -6.23
CA ALA A 91 14.34 -10.15 -6.22
C ALA A 91 13.90 -9.65 -4.85
N CYS A 92 13.16 -8.56 -4.83
CA CYS A 92 12.57 -7.97 -3.62
C CYS A 92 11.08 -8.27 -3.59
N PHE A 93 10.58 -8.66 -2.44
CA PHE A 93 9.17 -9.02 -2.26
C PHE A 93 8.54 -8.19 -1.14
N PRO A 94 7.33 -7.66 -1.37
CA PRO A 94 6.57 -6.97 -0.34
C PRO A 94 5.92 -8.00 0.59
N SER A 95 5.20 -7.52 1.60
CA SER A 95 4.36 -8.42 2.40
C SER A 95 3.20 -8.95 1.55
N SER A 96 2.90 -10.25 1.64
CA SER A 96 1.73 -10.84 0.98
C SER A 96 0.42 -10.18 1.43
N TRP A 97 0.40 -9.63 2.65
CA TRP A 97 -0.71 -8.83 3.18
C TRP A 97 -1.03 -7.62 2.31
N ASN A 98 -0.04 -6.99 1.67
CA ASN A 98 -0.30 -5.84 0.79
C ASN A 98 -1.23 -6.22 -0.37
N HIS A 99 -1.01 -7.38 -0.99
CA HIS A 99 -1.86 -7.86 -2.09
C HIS A 99 -3.26 -8.21 -1.60
N LEU A 100 -3.36 -8.85 -0.43
CA LEU A 100 -4.63 -9.26 0.15
C LEU A 100 -5.49 -8.04 0.54
N GLU A 101 -4.91 -7.09 1.26
CA GLU A 101 -5.60 -5.88 1.71
C GLU A 101 -6.03 -5.01 0.52
N ALA A 102 -5.15 -4.86 -0.48
CA ALA A 102 -5.50 -4.18 -1.72
C ALA A 102 -6.65 -4.86 -2.47
N GLY A 103 -6.64 -6.20 -2.56
CA GLY A 103 -7.71 -6.96 -3.20
C GLY A 103 -9.05 -6.79 -2.49
N ILE A 104 -9.06 -6.75 -1.16
CA ILE A 104 -10.27 -6.49 -0.37
C ILE A 104 -10.79 -5.07 -0.62
N LEU A 105 -9.91 -4.07 -0.55
CA LEU A 105 -10.28 -2.66 -0.79
C LEU A 105 -10.82 -2.45 -2.22
N TYR A 106 -10.18 -3.05 -3.21
CA TYR A 106 -10.64 -3.04 -4.60
C TYR A 106 -12.02 -3.68 -4.73
N SER A 107 -12.23 -4.84 -4.11
CA SER A 107 -13.53 -5.55 -4.13
C SER A 107 -14.65 -4.77 -3.44
N LEU A 108 -14.32 -3.91 -2.48
CA LEU A 108 -15.24 -2.98 -1.81
C LEU A 108 -15.45 -1.67 -2.60
N GLY A 109 -14.86 -1.53 -3.79
CA GLY A 109 -14.95 -0.31 -4.61
C GLY A 109 -14.24 0.90 -4.00
N LYS A 110 -13.30 0.69 -3.08
CA LYS A 110 -12.61 1.79 -2.38
C LYS A 110 -11.53 2.40 -3.29
N PRO A 111 -11.41 3.74 -3.37
CA PRO A 111 -10.29 4.39 -4.04
C PRO A 111 -8.95 3.95 -3.46
N LEU A 112 -8.04 3.47 -4.30
CA LEU A 112 -6.72 2.99 -3.91
C LEU A 112 -5.61 3.94 -4.38
N LEU A 113 -4.60 4.09 -3.54
CA LEU A 113 -3.33 4.76 -3.84
C LEU A 113 -2.18 3.82 -3.44
N VAL A 114 -1.29 3.49 -4.38
CA VAL A 114 -0.26 2.48 -4.15
C VAL A 114 1.11 3.11 -4.27
N PHE A 115 1.97 2.87 -3.27
CA PHE A 115 3.38 3.22 -3.29
C PHE A 115 4.22 1.96 -3.20
N ARG A 116 5.30 1.90 -3.99
CA ARG A 116 6.23 0.77 -3.97
C ARG A 116 7.67 1.23 -3.81
N GLU A 117 8.44 0.49 -3.02
CA GLU A 117 9.89 0.62 -2.95
C GLU A 117 10.54 0.12 -4.26
N ASP A 118 11.76 0.58 -4.54
CA ASP A 118 12.51 0.16 -5.73
C ASP A 118 12.67 -1.37 -5.75
N GLY A 119 12.47 -1.98 -6.92
CA GLY A 119 12.53 -3.43 -7.11
C GLY A 119 11.26 -4.20 -6.72
N ILE A 120 10.29 -3.58 -6.03
CA ILE A 120 8.99 -4.20 -5.78
C ILE A 120 8.14 -4.16 -7.04
N THR A 121 7.61 -5.32 -7.46
CA THR A 121 6.78 -5.52 -8.66
C THR A 121 5.78 -6.64 -8.41
N GLY A 122 4.81 -6.83 -9.31
CA GLY A 122 3.83 -7.90 -9.25
C GLY A 122 2.48 -7.44 -8.70
N GLY A 123 1.39 -7.96 -9.28
CA GLY A 123 0.04 -7.81 -8.75
C GLY A 123 -0.39 -6.35 -8.63
N VAL A 124 -0.77 -5.92 -7.42
CA VAL A 124 -1.19 -4.52 -7.15
C VAL A 124 -0.09 -3.48 -7.46
N PHE A 125 1.17 -3.89 -7.53
CA PHE A 125 2.30 -2.98 -7.79
C PHE A 125 2.66 -2.88 -9.28
N ASP A 126 2.02 -3.64 -10.15
CA ASP A 126 2.24 -3.56 -11.59
C ASP A 126 1.41 -2.42 -12.20
N PRO A 127 2.02 -1.55 -13.03
CA PRO A 127 1.28 -0.48 -13.70
C PRO A 127 0.16 -1.03 -14.58
N GLY A 128 -1.04 -0.44 -14.49
CA GLY A 128 -2.16 -0.76 -15.37
C GLY A 128 -2.94 -2.04 -15.02
N VAL A 129 -2.63 -2.71 -13.91
CA VAL A 129 -3.40 -3.89 -13.46
C VAL A 129 -4.78 -3.51 -12.88
N THR A 130 -4.94 -2.26 -12.45
CA THR A 130 -6.21 -1.69 -11.95
C THR A 130 -6.26 -0.19 -12.26
N ASP A 131 -7.38 0.49 -12.00
CA ASP A 131 -7.51 1.98 -12.06
C ASP A 131 -6.68 2.71 -10.98
N VAL A 132 -5.67 2.03 -10.44
CA VAL A 132 -4.89 2.42 -9.28
C VAL A 132 -3.57 2.99 -9.74
N PHE A 133 -3.32 4.22 -9.31
CA PHE A 133 -2.06 4.88 -9.58
C PHE A 133 -0.97 4.28 -8.69
N VAL A 134 0.00 3.61 -9.32
CA VAL A 134 1.18 3.07 -8.66
C VAL A 134 2.30 4.10 -8.74
N HIS A 135 2.73 4.60 -7.59
CA HIS A 135 3.78 5.58 -7.43
C HIS A 135 5.04 4.97 -6.81
N GLN A 136 6.18 5.61 -7.07
CA GLN A 136 7.39 5.31 -6.32
C GLN A 136 7.25 5.81 -4.88
N MET A 137 7.80 5.06 -3.93
CA MET A 137 7.84 5.45 -2.53
C MET A 137 8.53 6.81 -2.38
N PRO A 138 7.97 7.75 -1.60
CA PRO A 138 8.54 9.07 -1.47
C PRO A 138 9.95 9.02 -0.88
N LYS A 139 10.84 9.81 -1.47
CA LYS A 139 12.21 9.98 -0.96
C LYS A 139 12.21 11.06 0.12
N VAL A 140 13.02 10.87 1.17
CA VAL A 140 13.14 11.82 2.29
C VAL A 140 13.55 13.23 1.84
N ARG A 141 14.36 13.33 0.77
CA ARG A 141 14.82 14.60 0.18
C ARG A 141 14.12 14.92 -1.16
N GLY A 142 12.99 14.29 -1.46
CA GLY A 142 12.25 14.49 -2.71
C GLY A 142 11.46 15.80 -2.75
N LYS A 143 11.04 16.20 -3.96
CA LYS A 143 10.08 17.30 -4.16
C LYS A 143 8.74 16.93 -3.53
N LYS A 144 8.29 17.71 -2.54
CA LYS A 144 7.04 17.43 -1.81
C LYS A 144 5.78 17.83 -2.60
N ASP A 145 5.91 18.74 -3.55
CA ASP A 145 4.78 19.31 -4.28
C ASP A 145 4.10 18.29 -5.20
N ASP A 146 4.88 17.56 -6.00
CA ASP A 146 4.38 16.50 -6.89
C ASP A 146 3.62 15.41 -6.11
N LEU A 147 4.13 15.05 -4.92
CA LEU A 147 3.50 14.07 -4.05
C LEU A 147 2.18 14.60 -3.49
N ARG A 148 2.14 15.86 -3.06
CA ARG A 148 0.92 16.48 -2.51
C ARG A 148 -0.21 16.51 -3.54
N GLU A 149 0.10 16.81 -4.80
CA GLU A 149 -0.90 16.78 -5.87
C GLU A 149 -1.53 15.40 -6.08
N VAL A 150 -0.70 14.33 -6.01
CA VAL A 150 -1.19 12.95 -6.09
C VAL A 150 -2.19 12.66 -4.96
N PHE A 151 -1.84 13.03 -3.72
CA PHE A 151 -2.74 12.85 -2.58
C PHE A 151 -4.01 13.68 -2.69
N LEU A 152 -3.96 14.91 -3.21
CA LEU A 152 -5.14 15.75 -3.42
C LEU A 152 -6.11 15.12 -4.42
N LYS A 153 -5.62 14.68 -5.58
CA LYS A 153 -6.44 14.00 -6.60
C LYS A 153 -7.08 12.72 -6.06
N TRP A 154 -6.33 11.94 -5.28
CA TRP A 154 -6.87 10.75 -4.64
C TRP A 154 -7.89 11.08 -3.54
N ARG A 155 -7.63 12.11 -2.72
CA ARG A 155 -8.53 12.59 -1.66
C ARG A 155 -9.90 12.97 -2.20
N ASP A 156 -9.98 13.57 -3.39
CA ASP A 156 -11.28 13.93 -3.99
C ASP A 156 -12.15 12.68 -4.24
N ARG A 157 -11.54 11.58 -4.70
CA ARG A 157 -12.22 10.28 -4.84
C ARG A 157 -12.64 9.70 -3.48
N VAL A 158 -11.78 9.84 -2.47
CA VAL A 158 -12.07 9.40 -1.09
C VAL A 158 -13.23 10.20 -0.49
N GLY A 159 -13.27 11.51 -0.71
CA GLY A 159 -14.34 12.39 -0.25
C GLY A 159 -15.68 12.04 -0.92
N ALA A 160 -15.68 11.81 -2.23
CA ALA A 160 -16.87 11.35 -2.94
C ALA A 160 -17.40 10.02 -2.39
N ALA A 161 -16.51 9.08 -2.04
CA ALA A 161 -16.89 7.79 -1.44
C ALA A 161 -17.34 7.88 0.03
N TYR A 162 -17.01 8.98 0.74
CA TYR A 162 -17.40 9.18 2.14
C TYR A 162 -18.72 9.92 2.31
N TYR A 163 -18.99 10.89 1.43
CA TYR A 163 -20.18 11.74 1.48
C TYR A 163 -21.32 11.28 0.56
N GLY A 164 -21.02 10.41 -0.41
CA GLY A 164 -22.01 9.77 -1.29
C GLY A 164 -22.61 8.51 -0.65
#